data_AF-A0A814NF11-F1
#
_entry.id   AF-A0A814NF11-F1
#
_cell.length_a   1.000
_cell.length_b   1.000
_cell.length_c   1.000
_cell.angle_alpha   90.00
_cell.angle_beta   90.00
_cell.angle_gamma   90.00
#
_symmetry.space_group_name_H-M   'P 1'
#
loop_
_entity.id
_entity.type
_entity.pdbx_description
1 polymer ?
#
loop_
_entity_poly.entity_id
_entity_poly.type
_entity_poly.pdbx_seq_one_letter_code
_entity_poly.pdbx_strand_id
1 'polypeptide(L)'
;MIVILIIGLIIELIAIPFHLNFLYFGIVQPSIPFICMLWWFIDLGLYNGFTIIMSWSSFHRYLFIFHDQIFLQGKKRFVFHYLPLSILLLYILIFYIIVIIFPPCKNTYDYTLPVCNDYPCYLDNLVLGIWDSVVNGILPIFIICIFSVTILIRVHYQKRRLVNQRNQWRRQRKMMIQLISSSILYLIPNIPLSLLILAHLCGLSESVGVEVERIVTKVHPANSGCPQIKPINDIASDTRYNSMEISQQARCFAETRYAFPPFIIEFNQDIDEKSIIKYILFHYSTNK
;
A
#
# COMPACT_ATOMS: atom_id res chain seq x y z
N MET A 1 -0.55 -4.63 -16.79
CA MET A 1 -0.56 -3.25 -16.24
C MET A 1 -1.97 -2.81 -15.88
N ILE A 2 -2.95 -2.86 -16.79
CA ILE A 2 -4.34 -2.48 -16.46
C ILE A 2 -4.87 -3.26 -15.24
N VAL A 3 -4.67 -4.58 -15.21
CA VAL A 3 -5.07 -5.42 -14.06
C VAL A 3 -4.44 -4.95 -12.74
N ILE A 4 -3.16 -4.58 -12.75
CA ILE A 4 -2.44 -4.08 -11.56
C ILE A 4 -3.04 -2.75 -11.09
N LEU A 5 -3.34 -1.84 -12.03
CA LEU A 5 -3.96 -0.56 -11.71
C LEU A 5 -5.37 -0.73 -11.14
N ILE A 6 -6.14 -1.68 -11.66
CA ILE A 6 -7.48 -1.99 -11.16
C ILE A 6 -7.38 -2.57 -9.74
N ILE A 7 -6.49 -3.53 -9.50
CA ILE A 7 -6.29 -4.11 -8.17
C ILE A 7 -5.84 -3.04 -7.19
N GLY A 8 -4.84 -2.23 -7.56
CA GLY A 8 -4.38 -1.12 -6.72
C GLY A 8 -5.49 -0.13 -6.41
N LEU A 9 -6.30 0.25 -7.41
CA LEU A 9 -7.45 1.12 -7.19
C LEU A 9 -8.48 0.51 -6.23
N ILE A 10 -8.74 -0.79 -6.33
CA ILE A 10 -9.66 -1.50 -5.42
C ILE A 10 -9.12 -1.51 -3.99
N ILE A 11 -7.82 -1.79 -3.82
CA ILE A 11 -7.17 -1.78 -2.49
C ILE A 11 -7.31 -0.37 -1.89
N GLU A 12 -6.90 0.67 -2.60
CA GLU A 12 -6.96 2.05 -2.09
C GLU A 12 -8.41 2.49 -1.78
N LEU A 13 -9.36 2.14 -2.66
CA LEU A 13 -10.76 2.51 -2.50
C LEU A 13 -11.43 1.83 -1.31
N ILE A 14 -10.93 0.69 -0.84
CA ILE A 14 -11.52 -0.02 0.31
C ILE A 14 -10.70 0.19 1.57
N ALA A 15 -9.37 0.09 1.51
CA ALA A 15 -8.48 0.23 2.65
C ALA A 15 -8.51 1.65 3.23
N ILE A 16 -8.42 2.69 2.38
CA ILE A 16 -8.42 4.08 2.87
C ILE A 16 -9.70 4.40 3.67
N PRO A 17 -10.92 4.11 3.16
CA PRO A 17 -12.13 4.34 3.95
C PRO A 17 -12.17 3.56 5.25
N PHE A 18 -11.67 2.32 5.31
CA PHE A 18 -11.63 1.55 6.55
C PHE A 18 -10.72 2.20 7.59
N HIS A 19 -9.52 2.63 7.20
CA HIS A 19 -8.61 3.36 8.09
C HIS A 19 -9.20 4.71 8.53
N LEU A 20 -9.79 5.48 7.61
CA LEU A 20 -10.43 6.77 7.95
C LEU A 20 -11.62 6.59 8.90
N ASN A 21 -12.43 5.55 8.68
CA ASN A 21 -13.57 5.23 9.55
C ASN A 21 -13.10 4.86 10.96
N PHE A 22 -12.06 4.03 11.07
CA PHE A 22 -11.46 3.70 12.36
C PHE A 22 -10.86 4.93 13.05
N LEU A 23 -10.13 5.78 12.32
CA LEU A 23 -9.57 7.03 12.87
C LEU A 23 -10.66 7.99 13.37
N TYR A 24 -11.83 8.01 12.73
CA TYR A 24 -12.94 8.86 13.13
C TYR A 24 -13.67 8.35 14.38
N PHE A 25 -13.96 7.05 14.45
CA PHE A 25 -14.74 6.47 15.55
C PHE A 25 -13.90 5.92 16.71
N GLY A 26 -12.61 5.65 16.49
CA GLY A 26 -11.73 4.95 17.44
C GLY A 26 -12.07 3.46 17.61
N ILE A 27 -13.04 2.95 16.87
CA ILE A 27 -13.46 1.55 16.87
C ILE A 27 -13.81 1.10 15.45
N VAL A 28 -13.64 -0.19 15.18
CA VAL A 28 -14.02 -0.78 13.89
C VAL A 28 -15.55 -0.93 13.83
N GLN A 29 -16.18 -0.24 12.88
CA GLN A 29 -17.61 -0.33 12.61
C GLN A 29 -17.90 -0.90 11.20
N PRO A 30 -18.83 -1.87 11.08
CA PRO A 30 -19.51 -2.57 12.16
C PRO A 30 -18.57 -3.54 12.91
N SER A 31 -18.77 -3.69 14.22
CA SER A 31 -17.95 -4.55 15.09
C SER A 31 -18.36 -6.02 14.96
N ILE A 32 -18.19 -6.56 13.76
CA ILE A 32 -18.48 -7.95 13.41
C ILE A 32 -17.21 -8.64 12.89
N PRO A 33 -16.98 -9.92 13.21
CA PRO A 33 -15.77 -10.64 12.79
C PRO A 33 -15.54 -10.66 11.27
N PHE A 34 -16.63 -10.62 10.50
CA PHE A 34 -16.57 -10.62 9.05
C PHE A 34 -15.83 -9.40 8.48
N ILE A 35 -16.04 -8.20 9.05
CA ILE A 35 -15.36 -6.98 8.60
C ILE A 35 -13.86 -7.09 8.86
N CYS A 36 -13.47 -7.67 9.99
CA CYS A 36 -12.08 -7.88 10.35
C CYS A 36 -11.38 -8.85 9.40
N MET A 37 -12.03 -9.99 9.11
CA MET A 37 -11.50 -10.94 8.13
C MET A 37 -11.39 -10.33 6.72
N LEU A 38 -12.38 -9.52 6.32
CA LEU A 38 -12.33 -8.79 5.05
C LEU A 38 -11.18 -7.77 5.04
N TRP A 39 -10.99 -7.05 6.14
CA TRP A 39 -9.89 -6.09 6.27
C TRP A 39 -8.54 -6.80 6.18
N TRP A 40 -8.31 -7.87 6.93
CA TRP A 40 -7.08 -8.69 6.80
C TRP A 40 -6.88 -9.24 5.39
N PHE A 41 -7.95 -9.67 4.71
CA PHE A 41 -7.84 -10.18 3.35
C PHE A 41 -7.39 -9.10 2.36
N ILE A 42 -7.87 -7.87 2.53
CA ILE A 42 -7.47 -6.75 1.68
C ILE A 42 -6.06 -6.28 2.03
N ASP A 43 -5.80 -6.09 3.32
CA ASP A 43 -4.56 -5.49 3.82
C ASP A 43 -3.36 -6.42 3.72
N LEU A 44 -3.51 -7.70 4.09
CA LEU A 44 -2.42 -8.67 3.95
C LEU A 44 -2.51 -9.39 2.61
N GLY A 45 -3.70 -9.89 2.27
CA GLY A 45 -3.86 -10.78 1.12
C GLY A 45 -3.70 -10.08 -0.23
N LEU A 46 -4.49 -9.05 -0.49
CA LEU A 46 -4.42 -8.32 -1.76
C LEU A 46 -3.15 -7.48 -1.86
N TYR A 47 -2.62 -6.95 -0.75
CA TYR A 47 -1.37 -6.21 -0.75
C TYR A 47 -0.16 -7.09 -1.11
N ASN A 48 0.05 -8.20 -0.41
CA ASN A 48 1.13 -9.14 -0.76
C ASN A 48 0.91 -9.73 -2.16
N GLY A 49 -0.36 -9.99 -2.52
CA GLY A 49 -0.74 -10.40 -3.86
C GLY A 49 -0.34 -9.39 -4.94
N PHE A 50 -0.54 -8.10 -4.69
CA PHE A 50 -0.12 -7.02 -5.57
C PHE A 50 1.41 -7.04 -5.78
N THR A 51 2.18 -7.29 -4.72
CA THR A 51 3.65 -7.40 -4.77
C THR A 51 4.11 -8.57 -5.60
N ILE A 52 3.51 -9.74 -5.41
CA ILE A 52 3.78 -10.93 -6.20
C ILE A 52 3.50 -10.66 -7.68
N ILE A 53 2.34 -10.07 -8.00
CA ILE A 53 1.97 -9.71 -9.38
C ILE A 53 2.95 -8.66 -9.96
N MET A 54 3.38 -7.70 -9.16
CA MET A 54 4.38 -6.70 -9.55
C MET A 54 5.74 -7.34 -9.85
N SER A 55 6.17 -8.32 -9.04
CA SER A 55 7.39 -9.08 -9.27
C SER A 55 7.34 -9.88 -10.58
N TRP A 56 6.21 -10.54 -10.85
CA TRP A 56 5.98 -11.22 -12.12
C TRP A 56 5.95 -10.25 -13.30
N SER A 57 5.32 -9.08 -13.15
CA SER A 57 5.33 -8.03 -14.18
C SER A 57 6.75 -7.56 -14.50
N SER A 58 7.62 -7.40 -13.50
CA SER A 58 9.03 -7.06 -13.68
C SER A 58 9.80 -8.15 -14.43
N PHE A 59 9.60 -9.41 -14.06
CA PHE A 59 10.15 -10.57 -14.77
C PHE A 59 9.65 -10.67 -16.22
N HIS A 60 8.35 -10.52 -16.43
CA HIS A 60 7.76 -10.57 -17.77
C HIS A 60 8.31 -9.45 -18.67
N ARG A 61 8.51 -8.24 -18.14
CA ARG A 61 9.15 -7.15 -18.88
C ARG A 61 10.59 -7.45 -19.23
N TYR A 62 11.34 -8.04 -18.29
CA TYR A 62 12.68 -8.53 -18.59
C TYR A 62 12.63 -9.49 -19.78
N LEU A 63 11.82 -10.55 -19.73
CA LEU A 63 11.67 -11.49 -20.84
C LEU A 63 11.29 -10.82 -22.16
N PHE A 64 10.35 -9.88 -22.13
CA PHE A 64 9.90 -9.16 -23.33
C PHE A 64 11.03 -8.36 -24.01
N ILE A 65 11.93 -7.75 -23.23
CA ILE A 65 13.06 -6.99 -23.80
C ILE A 65 14.15 -7.96 -24.30
N PHE A 66 14.37 -9.11 -23.66
CA PHE A 66 15.44 -10.06 -24.04
C PHE A 66 15.05 -11.02 -25.16
N HIS A 67 13.77 -11.37 -25.27
CA HIS A 67 13.29 -12.42 -26.14
C HIS A 67 12.04 -12.00 -26.93
N ASP A 68 12.09 -10.82 -27.55
CA ASP A 68 10.98 -10.27 -28.34
C ASP A 68 10.46 -11.22 -29.43
N GLN A 69 11.35 -12.00 -30.04
CA GLN A 69 11.01 -13.01 -31.05
C GLN A 69 10.02 -14.07 -30.56
N ILE A 70 10.06 -14.43 -29.28
CA ILE A 70 9.16 -15.44 -28.69
C ILE A 70 7.73 -14.91 -28.65
N PHE A 71 7.54 -13.59 -28.52
CA PHE A 71 6.24 -12.94 -28.36
C PHE A 71 5.54 -12.58 -29.68
N LEU A 72 6.22 -12.75 -30.82
CA LEU A 72 5.62 -12.51 -32.15
C LEU A 72 4.58 -13.57 -32.53
N GLN A 73 4.64 -14.77 -31.94
CA GLN A 73 3.69 -15.85 -32.22
C GLN A 73 2.48 -15.77 -31.29
N GLY A 74 1.30 -15.44 -31.85
CA GLY A 74 0.08 -15.16 -31.08
C GLY A 74 -0.32 -16.26 -30.07
N LYS A 75 -0.15 -17.54 -30.44
CA LYS A 75 -0.45 -18.68 -29.53
C LYS A 75 0.49 -18.74 -28.32
N LYS A 76 1.79 -18.46 -28.50
CA LYS A 76 2.78 -18.46 -27.42
C LYS A 76 2.57 -17.30 -26.45
N ARG A 77 2.11 -16.15 -26.96
CA ARG A 77 1.78 -15.00 -26.12
C ARG A 77 0.77 -15.35 -25.03
N PHE A 78 -0.24 -16.17 -25.33
CA PHE A 78 -1.23 -16.56 -24.32
C PHE A 78 -0.59 -17.33 -23.16
N VAL A 79 0.22 -18.33 -23.49
CA VAL A 79 0.87 -19.25 -22.54
C VAL A 79 1.91 -18.55 -21.67
N PHE A 80 2.71 -17.63 -22.22
CA PHE A 80 3.77 -16.97 -21.44
C PHE A 80 3.31 -15.69 -20.72
N HIS A 81 2.23 -15.06 -21.17
CA HIS A 81 1.75 -13.80 -20.59
C HIS A 81 0.58 -13.99 -19.62
N TYR A 82 -0.50 -14.63 -20.08
CA TYR A 82 -1.76 -14.65 -19.34
C TYR A 82 -1.83 -15.82 -18.37
N LEU A 83 -1.38 -17.01 -18.79
CA LEU A 83 -1.45 -18.21 -17.95
C LEU A 83 -0.71 -18.06 -16.60
N PRO A 84 0.54 -17.56 -16.53
CA PRO A 84 1.23 -17.46 -15.25
C PRO A 84 0.61 -16.39 -14.35
N LEU A 85 0.11 -15.30 -14.94
CA LEU A 85 -0.60 -14.27 -14.18
C LEU A 85 -1.89 -14.81 -13.57
N SER A 86 -2.65 -15.60 -14.34
CA SER A 86 -3.87 -16.26 -13.84
C SER A 86 -3.57 -17.28 -12.74
N ILE A 87 -2.50 -18.06 -12.87
CA ILE A 87 -2.07 -19.02 -11.85
C ILE A 87 -1.64 -18.29 -10.56
N LEU A 88 -0.87 -17.21 -10.67
CA LEU A 88 -0.47 -16.41 -9.51
C LEU A 88 -1.67 -15.77 -8.81
N LEU A 89 -2.62 -15.22 -9.57
CA LEU A 89 -3.83 -14.65 -9.01
C LEU A 89 -4.65 -15.71 -8.27
N LEU A 90 -4.80 -16.90 -8.87
CA LEU A 90 -5.51 -18.02 -8.24
C LEU A 90 -4.79 -18.49 -6.98
N TYR A 91 -3.45 -18.57 -7.00
CA TYR A 91 -2.63 -18.91 -5.83
C TYR A 91 -2.88 -17.93 -4.67
N ILE A 92 -2.78 -16.61 -4.93
CA ILE A 92 -3.00 -15.57 -3.92
C ILE A 92 -4.40 -15.73 -3.31
N LEU A 93 -5.44 -15.82 -4.17
CA LEU A 93 -6.82 -15.92 -3.69
C LEU A 93 -7.04 -17.18 -2.85
N ILE A 94 -6.62 -18.35 -3.34
CA ILE A 94 -6.80 -19.61 -2.62
C ILE A 94 -6.03 -19.61 -1.30
N PHE A 95 -4.76 -19.19 -1.32
CA PHE A 95 -3.91 -19.15 -0.13
C PHE A 95 -4.53 -18.27 0.96
N TYR A 96 -4.86 -17.01 0.63
CA TYR A 96 -5.38 -16.07 1.63
C TYR A 96 -6.80 -16.41 2.09
N ILE A 97 -7.64 -16.98 1.23
CA ILE A 97 -8.95 -17.51 1.65
C ILE A 97 -8.78 -18.62 2.67
N ILE A 98 -7.87 -19.57 2.43
CA ILE A 98 -7.64 -20.70 3.33
C ILE A 98 -7.10 -20.22 4.69
N VAL A 99 -6.02 -19.43 4.70
CA VAL A 99 -5.35 -19.06 5.97
C VAL A 99 -6.17 -18.07 6.81
N ILE A 100 -7.04 -17.25 6.19
CA ILE A 100 -7.87 -16.28 6.92
C ILE A 100 -9.20 -16.88 7.38
N ILE A 101 -9.89 -17.66 6.52
CA ILE A 101 -11.21 -18.23 6.86
C ILE A 101 -11.08 -19.53 7.66
N PHE A 102 -10.05 -20.33 7.38
CA PHE A 102 -9.80 -21.62 8.03
C PHE A 102 -8.43 -21.68 8.72
N PRO A 103 -8.10 -20.73 9.61
CA PRO A 103 -6.82 -20.76 10.33
C PRO A 103 -6.75 -21.98 11.26
N PRO A 104 -5.52 -22.49 11.54
CA PRO A 104 -5.31 -23.60 12.49
C PRO A 104 -5.50 -23.18 13.96
N CYS A 105 -5.86 -21.92 14.22
CA CYS A 105 -5.95 -21.29 15.54
C CYS A 105 -7.24 -20.46 15.63
N LYS A 106 -7.62 -20.08 16.86
CA LYS A 106 -8.80 -19.24 17.09
C LYS A 106 -8.42 -17.77 16.97
N ASN A 107 -8.96 -17.08 15.97
CA ASN A 107 -8.81 -15.63 15.86
C ASN A 107 -9.46 -14.91 17.05
N THR A 108 -8.74 -13.94 17.61
CA THR A 108 -9.24 -12.96 18.58
C THR A 108 -9.41 -11.62 17.90
N TYR A 109 -10.57 -10.99 18.06
CA TYR A 109 -10.89 -9.72 17.43
C TYR A 109 -10.99 -8.64 18.50
N ASP A 110 -10.12 -7.64 18.42
CA ASP A 110 -10.19 -6.43 19.24
C ASP A 110 -10.55 -5.26 18.33
N TYR A 111 -11.82 -4.85 18.39
CA TYR A 111 -12.34 -3.77 17.55
C TYR A 111 -11.85 -2.38 17.97
N THR A 112 -11.15 -2.26 19.10
CA THR A 112 -10.55 -1.00 19.56
C THR A 112 -9.15 -0.79 18.97
N LEU A 113 -8.57 -1.81 18.35
CA LEU A 113 -7.28 -1.77 17.68
C LEU A 113 -7.45 -1.65 16.16
N PRO A 114 -6.49 -1.02 15.46
CA PRO A 114 -6.49 -0.97 14.01
C PRO A 114 -6.46 -2.39 13.45
N VAL A 115 -7.11 -2.59 12.30
CA VAL A 115 -7.18 -3.89 11.62
C VAL A 115 -7.75 -5.02 12.52
N CYS A 116 -8.57 -4.67 13.52
CA CYS A 116 -9.27 -5.61 14.41
C CYS A 116 -8.40 -6.57 15.22
N ASN A 117 -7.38 -6.04 15.92
CA ASN A 117 -6.26 -6.76 16.53
C ASN A 117 -5.10 -6.88 15.53
N ASP A 118 -3.91 -6.59 16.03
CA ASP A 118 -2.73 -6.20 15.26
C ASP A 118 -2.41 -7.13 14.07
N TYR A 119 -2.66 -8.44 14.22
CA TYR A 119 -2.46 -9.42 13.15
C TYR A 119 -3.34 -10.69 13.30
N PRO A 120 -3.62 -11.43 12.20
CA PRO A 120 -4.34 -12.69 12.24
C PRO A 120 -3.51 -13.82 12.88
N CYS A 121 -4.17 -14.73 13.62
CA CYS A 121 -3.48 -15.74 14.42
C CYS A 121 -2.63 -16.74 13.61
N TYR A 122 -2.89 -16.90 12.30
CA TYR A 122 -2.11 -17.83 11.49
C TYR A 122 -0.64 -17.41 11.39
N LEU A 123 -0.34 -16.12 11.60
CA LEU A 123 1.03 -15.62 11.59
C LEU A 123 1.84 -16.10 12.80
N ASP A 124 1.18 -16.50 13.90
CA ASP A 124 1.82 -17.15 15.05
C ASP A 124 2.29 -18.58 14.72
N ASN A 125 1.70 -19.20 13.70
CA ASN A 125 2.17 -20.48 13.23
C ASN A 125 3.48 -20.28 12.46
N LEU A 126 4.58 -20.80 13.01
CA LEU A 126 5.93 -20.64 12.45
C LEU A 126 6.01 -20.91 10.94
N VAL A 127 5.36 -21.98 10.44
CA VAL A 127 5.44 -22.36 9.02
C VAL A 127 4.67 -21.37 8.16
N LEU A 128 3.44 -21.03 8.53
CA LEU A 128 2.60 -20.11 7.77
C LEU A 128 3.12 -18.67 7.84
N GLY A 129 3.58 -18.23 9.01
CA GLY A 129 4.17 -16.91 9.22
C GLY A 129 5.46 -16.71 8.42
N ILE A 130 6.37 -17.70 8.40
CA ILE A 130 7.57 -17.66 7.56
C ILE A 130 7.18 -17.68 6.07
N TRP A 131 6.23 -18.52 5.68
CA TRP A 131 5.81 -18.59 4.29
C TRP A 131 5.23 -17.25 3.82
N ASP A 132 4.33 -16.66 4.60
CA ASP A 132 3.74 -15.37 4.26
C ASP A 132 4.80 -14.25 4.23
N SER A 133 5.57 -14.11 5.30
CA SER A 133 6.57 -13.04 5.43
C SER A 133 7.69 -13.16 4.40
N VAL A 134 8.26 -14.36 4.23
CA VAL A 134 9.44 -14.56 3.39
C VAL A 134 9.05 -14.80 1.94
N VAL A 135 8.13 -15.72 1.67
CA VAL A 135 7.79 -16.13 0.29
C VAL A 135 6.83 -15.15 -0.36
N ASN A 136 5.82 -14.66 0.35
CA ASN A 136 4.85 -13.72 -0.22
C ASN A 136 5.24 -12.25 -0.04
N GLY A 137 6.00 -11.90 1.01
CA GLY A 137 6.50 -10.54 1.26
C GLY A 137 7.89 -10.28 0.66
N ILE A 138 8.93 -10.84 1.29
CA ILE A 138 10.34 -10.47 1.05
C ILE A 138 10.86 -10.93 -0.33
N LEU A 139 10.57 -12.16 -0.74
CA LEU A 139 11.08 -12.73 -2.00
C LEU A 139 10.63 -11.94 -3.24
N PRO A 140 9.34 -11.55 -3.40
CA PRO A 140 8.88 -10.69 -4.48
C PRO A 140 9.61 -9.35 -4.54
N ILE A 141 9.92 -8.74 -3.39
CA ILE A 141 10.68 -7.48 -3.30
C ILE A 141 12.08 -7.66 -3.90
N PHE A 142 12.79 -8.73 -3.51
CA PHE A 142 14.10 -9.04 -4.09
C PHE A 142 14.04 -9.26 -5.60
N ILE A 143 13.03 -10.00 -6.08
CA ILE A 143 12.80 -10.23 -7.50
C ILE A 143 12.58 -8.90 -8.25
N ILE A 144 11.74 -8.01 -7.71
CA ILE A 144 11.50 -6.66 -8.28
C ILE A 144 12.81 -5.89 -8.37
N CYS A 145 13.61 -5.85 -7.30
CA CYS A 145 14.89 -5.16 -7.26
C CYS A 145 15.87 -5.69 -8.31
N ILE A 146 16.08 -7.02 -8.36
CA ILE A 146 17.02 -7.66 -9.30
C ILE A 146 16.62 -7.36 -10.74
N PHE A 147 15.35 -7.55 -11.11
CA PHE A 147 14.91 -7.31 -12.49
C PHE A 147 14.91 -5.82 -12.84
N SER A 148 14.57 -4.93 -11.91
CA SER A 148 14.60 -3.49 -12.13
C SER A 148 16.03 -3.00 -12.39
N VAL A 149 16.99 -3.43 -11.58
CA VAL A 149 18.43 -3.12 -11.76
C VAL A 149 18.94 -3.70 -13.08
N THR A 150 18.60 -4.95 -13.39
CA THR A 150 19.04 -5.61 -14.63
C THR A 150 18.53 -4.88 -15.87
N ILE A 151 17.25 -4.47 -15.87
CA ILE A 151 16.64 -3.70 -16.96
C ILE A 151 17.32 -2.32 -17.09
N LEU A 152 17.61 -1.64 -15.98
CA LEU A 152 18.32 -0.36 -15.95
C LEU A 152 19.71 -0.46 -16.58
N ILE A 153 20.51 -1.43 -16.13
CA ILE A 153 21.85 -1.70 -16.64
C ILE A 153 21.78 -1.95 -18.15
N ARG A 154 20.86 -2.79 -18.60
CA ARG A 154 20.75 -3.12 -20.02
C ARG A 154 20.38 -1.92 -20.88
N VAL A 155 19.42 -1.10 -20.44
CA VAL A 155 19.02 0.10 -21.19
C VAL A 155 20.13 1.14 -21.21
N HIS A 156 20.95 1.21 -20.15
CA HIS A 156 22.16 2.02 -20.15
C HIS A 156 23.14 1.55 -21.23
N TYR A 157 23.45 0.25 -21.31
CA TYR A 157 24.35 -0.30 -22.34
C TYR A 157 23.77 -0.20 -23.76
N GLN A 158 22.47 -0.47 -23.92
CA GLN A 158 21.79 -0.43 -25.22
C GLN A 158 21.55 0.99 -25.74
N LYS A 159 21.70 2.02 -24.91
CA LYS A 159 21.59 3.43 -25.31
C LYS A 159 22.42 3.71 -26.56
N ARG A 160 23.65 3.19 -26.67
CA ARG A 160 24.53 3.42 -27.82
C ARG A 160 24.00 2.79 -29.12
N ARG A 161 23.38 1.61 -29.05
CA ARG A 161 22.86 0.90 -30.23
C ARG A 161 21.48 1.41 -30.67
N LEU A 162 20.64 1.81 -29.71
CA LEU A 162 19.26 2.26 -29.95
C LEU A 162 19.14 3.73 -30.33
N VAL A 163 20.21 4.54 -30.23
CA VAL A 163 20.22 5.94 -30.69
C VAL A 163 19.86 6.05 -32.17
N ASN A 164 20.27 5.08 -33.01
CA ASN A 164 19.85 5.03 -34.42
C ASN A 164 18.35 4.73 -34.61
N GLN A 165 17.65 4.23 -33.59
CA GLN A 165 16.22 3.90 -33.65
C GLN A 165 15.40 4.75 -32.67
N ARG A 166 15.38 6.07 -32.94
CA ARG A 166 14.79 7.12 -32.08
C ARG A 166 13.38 6.81 -31.57
N ASN A 167 12.51 6.21 -32.39
CA ASN A 167 11.14 5.90 -32.01
C ASN A 167 11.04 4.75 -31.00
N GLN A 168 11.82 3.67 -31.18
CA GLN A 168 11.84 2.56 -30.23
C GLN A 168 12.41 3.00 -28.88
N TRP A 169 13.47 3.81 -28.90
CA TRP A 169 14.07 4.39 -27.68
C TRP A 169 13.05 5.18 -26.84
N ARG A 170 12.27 6.07 -27.48
CA ARG A 170 11.24 6.86 -26.79
C ARG A 170 10.19 5.98 -26.13
N ARG A 171 9.76 4.90 -26.81
CA ARG A 171 8.77 3.95 -26.27
C ARG A 171 9.32 3.17 -25.07
N GLN A 172 10.54 2.64 -25.17
CA GLN A 172 11.19 1.89 -24.09
C GLN A 172 11.45 2.78 -22.86
N ARG A 173 11.91 4.01 -23.07
CA ARG A 173 12.15 4.97 -21.97
C ARG A 173 10.86 5.28 -21.19
N LYS A 174 9.74 5.52 -21.89
CA LYS A 174 8.45 5.79 -21.21
C LYS A 174 7.99 4.61 -20.35
N MET A 175 8.06 3.39 -20.90
CA MET A 175 7.68 2.18 -20.17
C MET A 175 8.59 1.91 -18.95
N MET A 176 9.89 2.20 -19.08
CA MET A 176 10.86 2.08 -18.01
C MET A 176 10.60 3.07 -16.88
N ILE A 177 10.44 4.36 -17.20
CA ILE A 177 10.19 5.40 -16.19
C ILE A 177 8.94 5.04 -15.38
N GLN A 178 7.88 4.58 -16.05
CA GLN A 178 6.66 4.15 -15.37
C GLN A 178 6.92 2.98 -14.40
N LEU A 179 7.70 1.98 -14.82
CA LEU A 179 8.02 0.83 -13.96
C LEU A 179 8.85 1.24 -12.73
N ILE A 180 9.91 2.01 -12.96
CA ILE A 180 10.82 2.43 -11.90
C ILE A 180 10.08 3.32 -10.91
N SER A 181 9.28 4.26 -11.41
CA SER A 181 8.43 5.10 -10.56
C SER A 181 7.51 4.25 -9.68
N SER A 182 6.81 3.26 -10.26
CA SER A 182 5.96 2.37 -9.47
C SER A 182 6.74 1.49 -8.49
N SER A 183 7.97 1.06 -8.85
CA SER A 183 8.78 0.20 -8.00
C SER A 183 9.36 0.99 -6.82
N ILE A 184 9.85 2.21 -7.05
CA ILE A 184 10.36 3.08 -5.99
C ILE A 184 9.23 3.43 -5.00
N LEU A 185 8.06 3.81 -5.52
CA LEU A 185 6.90 4.14 -4.71
C LEU A 185 6.51 2.96 -3.79
N TYR A 186 6.62 1.73 -4.29
CA TYR A 186 6.35 0.54 -3.50
C TYR A 186 7.50 0.17 -2.54
N LEU A 187 8.76 0.28 -2.97
CA LEU A 187 9.91 -0.16 -2.17
C LEU A 187 10.18 0.73 -0.96
N ILE A 188 9.97 2.05 -1.08
CA ILE A 188 10.24 3.00 0.01
C ILE A 188 9.53 2.61 1.32
N PRO A 189 8.20 2.38 1.35
CA PRO A 189 7.52 2.00 2.58
C PRO A 189 7.79 0.54 3.00
N ASN A 190 8.05 -0.37 2.05
CA ASN A 190 8.17 -1.80 2.34
C ASN A 190 9.55 -2.22 2.84
N ILE A 191 10.63 -1.55 2.41
CA ILE A 191 12.00 -1.90 2.79
C ILE A 191 12.19 -1.82 4.32
N PRO A 192 11.80 -0.73 5.02
CA PRO A 192 11.95 -0.65 6.47
C PRO A 192 11.23 -1.77 7.21
N LEU A 193 9.98 -2.06 6.82
CA LEU A 193 9.18 -3.12 7.42
C LEU A 193 9.80 -4.49 7.18
N SER A 194 10.22 -4.77 5.95
CA SER A 194 10.87 -6.04 5.57
C SER A 194 12.19 -6.26 6.32
N LEU A 195 12.98 -5.19 6.52
CA LEU A 195 14.22 -5.25 7.29
C LEU A 195 13.95 -5.52 8.77
N LEU A 196 12.91 -4.92 9.35
CA LEU A 196 12.52 -5.15 10.73
C LEU A 196 12.05 -6.60 10.94
N ILE A 197 11.19 -7.12 10.06
CA ILE A 197 10.75 -8.53 10.09
C ILE A 197 11.95 -9.46 9.96
N LEU A 198 12.87 -9.19 9.03
CA LEU A 198 14.07 -10.00 8.85
C LEU A 198 14.97 -9.96 10.10
N ALA A 199 15.09 -8.81 10.76
CA ALA A 199 15.86 -8.67 11.98
C ALA A 199 15.28 -9.52 13.12
N HIS A 200 13.95 -9.52 13.30
CA HIS A 200 13.28 -10.39 14.29
C HIS A 200 13.47 -11.87 13.96
N LEU A 201 13.36 -12.26 12.68
CA LEU A 201 13.64 -13.64 12.25
C LEU A 201 15.09 -14.06 12.53
N CYS A 202 16.03 -13.12 12.54
CA CYS A 202 17.44 -13.33 12.89
C CYS A 202 17.71 -13.32 14.41
N GLY A 203 16.67 -13.28 15.25
CA GLY A 203 16.79 -13.32 16.71
C GLY A 203 16.88 -11.96 17.40
N LEU A 204 16.51 -10.87 16.72
CA LEU A 204 16.32 -9.58 17.38
C LEU A 204 15.14 -9.68 18.36
N SER A 205 15.39 -9.36 19.63
CA SER A 205 14.37 -9.36 20.70
C SER A 205 13.15 -8.51 20.31
N GLU A 206 11.95 -9.02 20.58
CA GLU A 206 10.67 -8.33 20.37
C GLU A 206 10.58 -6.99 21.11
N SER A 207 11.40 -6.78 22.15
CA SER A 207 11.48 -5.49 22.85
C SER A 207 11.99 -4.34 21.98
N VAL A 208 12.71 -4.63 20.89
CA VAL A 208 13.30 -3.63 20.00
C VAL A 208 12.29 -3.30 18.89
N GLY A 209 11.59 -2.18 19.03
CA GLY A 209 10.58 -1.71 18.06
C GLY A 209 9.24 -1.36 18.71
N VAL A 210 8.84 -2.11 19.75
CA VAL A 210 7.59 -1.89 20.51
C VAL A 210 7.56 -0.54 21.22
N GLU A 211 8.72 0.06 21.51
CA GLU A 211 8.80 1.41 22.10
C GLU A 211 8.18 2.47 21.18
N VAL A 212 8.34 2.35 19.85
CA VAL A 212 7.79 3.32 18.88
C VAL A 212 6.27 3.26 18.88
N GLU A 213 5.71 2.05 18.91
CA GLU A 213 4.26 1.82 18.93
C GLU A 213 3.63 2.20 20.28
N ARG A 214 4.35 1.96 21.38
CA ARG A 214 3.95 2.44 22.71
C ARG A 214 4.01 3.95 22.85
N ILE A 215 4.90 4.66 22.14
CA ILE A 215 4.92 6.13 22.14
C ILE A 215 3.70 6.68 21.41
N VAL A 216 3.28 6.08 20.29
CA VAL A 216 2.08 6.51 19.56
C VAL A 216 0.81 6.30 20.40
N THR A 217 0.71 5.17 21.10
CA THR A 217 -0.44 4.88 21.98
C THR A 217 -0.40 5.67 23.29
N LYS A 218 0.77 5.96 23.86
CA LYS A 218 0.95 6.82 25.05
C LYS A 218 0.94 8.33 24.77
N VAL A 219 0.81 8.77 23.52
CA VAL A 219 0.43 10.17 23.22
C VAL A 219 -1.09 10.35 23.29
N HIS A 220 -1.87 9.26 23.42
CA HIS A 220 -3.32 9.29 23.65
C HIS A 220 -3.84 9.07 25.10
N PRO A 221 -3.14 9.39 26.20
CA PRO A 221 -3.76 9.40 27.52
C PRO A 221 -4.20 10.82 27.86
N ALA A 222 -5.51 11.05 27.78
CA ALA A 222 -6.31 11.88 28.71
C ALA A 222 -5.93 13.36 29.00
N ASN A 223 -4.82 13.89 28.49
CA ASN A 223 -4.28 15.22 28.82
C ASN A 223 -3.97 16.09 27.59
N SER A 224 -4.13 15.59 26.37
CA SER A 224 -4.29 16.48 25.22
C SER A 224 -5.60 17.21 25.45
N GLY A 225 -5.57 18.51 25.78
CA GLY A 225 -6.76 19.32 26.08
C GLY A 225 -7.77 19.48 24.94
N CYS A 226 -7.84 18.53 24.01
CA CYS A 226 -8.93 18.39 23.06
C CYS A 226 -10.17 17.91 23.85
N PRO A 227 -11.26 18.68 23.87
CA PRO A 227 -12.47 18.31 24.59
C PRO A 227 -13.02 16.97 24.07
N GLN A 228 -13.38 16.09 25.01
CA GLN A 228 -14.03 14.81 24.73
C GLN A 228 -15.31 15.07 23.94
N ILE A 229 -15.46 14.40 22.79
CA ILE A 229 -16.64 14.51 21.94
C ILE A 229 -17.84 13.99 22.73
N LYS A 230 -18.77 14.88 23.11
CA LYS A 230 -20.05 14.46 23.68
C LYS A 230 -20.84 13.65 22.63
N PRO A 231 -21.48 12.55 23.01
CA PRO A 231 -22.26 11.74 22.09
C PRO A 231 -23.36 12.58 21.41
N ILE A 232 -23.49 12.40 20.08
CA ILE A 232 -24.35 13.18 19.17
C ILE A 232 -25.82 13.24 19.60
N ASN A 233 -26.27 12.30 20.43
CA ASN A 233 -27.65 12.25 20.92
C ASN A 233 -28.02 13.44 21.82
N ASP A 234 -27.04 14.18 22.35
CA ASP A 234 -27.26 15.40 23.15
C ASP A 234 -27.14 16.71 22.34
N ILE A 235 -26.80 16.65 21.04
CA ILE A 235 -26.45 17.84 20.22
C ILE A 235 -27.68 18.43 19.49
N ALA A 236 -28.82 17.75 19.51
CA ALA A 236 -29.99 18.11 18.71
C ALA A 236 -30.73 19.41 19.15
N SER A 237 -30.31 20.09 20.23
CA SER A 237 -31.03 21.27 20.75
C SER A 237 -30.22 22.57 20.81
N ASP A 238 -28.94 22.62 20.42
CA ASP A 238 -28.14 23.84 20.53
C ASP A 238 -27.58 24.30 19.17
N THR A 239 -28.26 25.27 18.56
CA THR A 239 -27.94 25.84 17.23
C THR A 239 -26.76 26.81 17.23
N ARG A 240 -25.96 26.88 18.32
CA ARG A 240 -24.76 27.72 18.43
C ARG A 240 -23.48 26.89 18.55
N TYR A 241 -23.24 26.02 17.57
CA TYR A 241 -21.90 25.44 17.40
C TYR A 241 -20.97 26.51 16.78
N ASN A 242 -20.06 27.05 17.59
CA ASN A 242 -19.08 28.05 17.17
C ASN A 242 -18.08 27.43 16.18
N SER A 243 -17.89 28.06 15.01
CA SER A 243 -16.92 27.62 13.98
C SER A 243 -15.49 27.45 14.52
N MET A 244 -15.20 28.07 15.67
CA MET A 244 -13.93 27.97 16.37
C MET A 244 -13.67 26.56 16.92
N GLU A 245 -14.67 25.87 17.48
CA GLU A 245 -14.53 24.49 17.99
C GLU A 245 -14.27 23.50 16.87
N ILE A 246 -14.95 23.65 15.73
CA ILE A 246 -14.72 22.83 14.53
C ILE A 246 -13.28 23.02 14.04
N SER A 247 -12.75 24.25 14.04
CA SER A 247 -11.36 24.51 13.63
C SER A 247 -10.32 23.93 14.59
N GLN A 248 -10.63 23.92 15.89
CA GLN A 248 -9.73 23.43 16.93
C GLN A 248 -9.72 21.89 16.95
N GLN A 249 -10.87 21.27 16.71
CA GLN A 249 -10.99 19.83 16.52
C GLN A 249 -10.29 19.37 15.23
N ALA A 250 -10.38 20.14 14.15
CA ALA A 250 -9.63 19.89 12.92
C ALA A 250 -8.11 20.03 13.11
N ARG A 251 -7.62 20.96 13.96
CA ARG A 251 -6.19 21.06 14.31
C ARG A 251 -5.70 19.89 15.14
N CYS A 252 -6.44 19.47 16.17
CA CYS A 252 -6.11 18.27 16.94
C CYS A 252 -6.01 17.03 16.03
N PHE A 253 -6.89 16.93 15.02
CA PHE A 253 -6.89 15.85 14.03
C PHE A 253 -5.73 15.93 13.02
N ALA A 254 -5.28 17.14 12.67
CA ALA A 254 -4.12 17.33 11.82
C ALA A 254 -2.82 16.97 12.55
N GLU A 255 -2.72 17.26 13.86
CA GLU A 255 -1.56 16.93 14.68
C GLU A 255 -1.42 15.42 14.93
N THR A 256 -2.52 14.67 15.08
CA THR A 256 -2.48 13.20 15.22
C THR A 256 -2.18 12.46 13.92
N ARG A 257 -2.39 13.07 12.74
CA ARG A 257 -1.91 12.51 11.46
C ARG A 257 -0.39 12.38 11.38
N TYR A 258 0.37 13.11 12.21
CA TYR A 258 1.83 13.02 12.27
C TYR A 258 2.35 11.93 13.22
N ALA A 259 1.45 11.21 13.92
CA ALA A 259 1.83 10.13 14.85
C ALA A 259 1.81 8.72 14.21
N PHE A 260 1.26 8.56 13.00
CA PHE A 260 1.64 7.43 12.16
C PHE A 260 3.00 7.75 11.53
N PRO A 261 3.93 6.79 11.39
CA PRO A 261 5.20 7.05 10.72
C PRO A 261 4.91 7.70 9.36
N PRO A 262 5.35 8.94 9.13
CA PRO A 262 5.01 9.67 7.93
C PRO A 262 5.82 9.07 6.79
N PHE A 263 5.25 8.13 6.06
CA PHE A 263 5.69 7.89 4.68
C PHE A 263 4.86 8.75 3.73
N ILE A 264 4.79 10.05 4.04
CA ILE A 264 4.57 11.05 3.02
C ILE A 264 5.90 11.21 2.31
N ILE A 265 5.95 10.74 1.07
CA ILE A 265 6.86 11.31 0.08
C ILE A 265 6.49 12.80 0.06
N GLU A 266 7.36 13.67 0.54
CA GLU A 266 7.38 15.06 0.10
C GLU A 266 7.61 15.03 -1.41
N PHE A 267 6.55 14.79 -2.18
CA PHE A 267 6.49 15.31 -3.51
C PHE A 267 6.46 16.81 -3.29
N ASN A 268 7.54 17.45 -3.73
CA ASN A 268 7.66 18.89 -3.79
C ASN A 268 6.55 19.41 -4.70
N GLN A 269 5.35 19.55 -4.13
CA GLN A 269 4.08 19.91 -4.78
C GLN A 269 3.95 21.44 -4.85
N ASP A 270 5.06 22.16 -4.65
CA ASP A 270 5.12 23.63 -4.70
C ASP A 270 5.18 24.17 -6.15
N ILE A 271 5.16 23.30 -7.18
CA ILE A 271 5.23 23.74 -8.59
C ILE A 271 3.87 23.79 -9.31
N ASP A 272 2.78 23.18 -8.81
CA ASP A 272 1.51 23.19 -9.56
C ASP A 272 0.25 23.70 -8.83
N GLU A 273 0.22 23.80 -7.50
CA GLU A 273 -0.96 24.38 -6.83
C GLU A 273 -1.10 25.88 -7.08
N LYS A 274 0.01 26.63 -7.09
CA LYS A 274 -0.01 28.07 -7.41
C LYS A 274 -0.44 28.33 -8.85
N SER A 275 -0.14 27.40 -9.77
CA SER A 275 -0.52 27.48 -11.19
C SER A 275 -2.02 27.23 -11.38
N ILE A 276 -2.57 26.23 -10.69
CA ILE A 276 -4.00 25.90 -10.73
C ILE A 276 -4.84 26.98 -10.03
N ILE A 277 -4.39 27.50 -8.88
CA ILE A 277 -5.08 28.59 -8.18
C ILE A 277 -5.03 29.89 -8.99
N LYS A 278 -3.91 30.21 -9.65
CA LYS A 278 -3.84 31.35 -10.60
C LYS A 278 -4.79 31.17 -11.78
N TYR A 279 -4.91 29.96 -12.32
CA TYR A 279 -5.80 29.68 -13.44
C TYR A 279 -7.27 29.85 -13.06
N ILE A 280 -7.67 29.36 -11.89
CA ILE A 280 -9.04 29.51 -11.37
C ILE A 280 -9.37 30.97 -11.06
N LEU A 281 -8.45 31.71 -10.43
CA LEU A 281 -8.65 33.13 -10.12
C LEU A 281 -8.67 34.01 -11.38
N PHE A 282 -7.85 33.69 -12.39
CA PHE A 282 -7.88 34.38 -13.67
C PHE A 282 -9.22 34.20 -14.38
N HIS A 283 -9.76 32.98 -14.40
CA HIS A 283 -11.04 32.68 -15.05
C HIS A 283 -12.25 33.33 -14.36
N TYR A 284 -12.18 33.56 -13.04
CA TYR A 284 -13.22 34.27 -12.29
C TYR A 284 -13.13 35.79 -12.41
N SER A 285 -11.94 36.35 -12.63
CA SER A 285 -11.76 37.80 -12.78
C SER A 285 -12.18 38.34 -14.14
N THR A 286 -12.25 37.50 -15.18
CA THR A 286 -12.61 37.94 -16.54
C THR A 286 -14.12 37.87 -16.84
N ASN A 287 -14.93 37.37 -15.91
CA ASN A 287 -16.39 37.26 -16.05
C ASN A 287 -17.17 38.25 -15.16
N LYS A 288 -16.54 39.35 -14.75
CA LYS A 288 -17.18 40.55 -14.20
C LYS A 288 -16.85 41.73 -15.09
#